data_AF-A0A7W5ZSV6-F1
#
_entry.id   AF-A0A7W5ZSV6-F1
#
_cell.length_a   1.000
_cell.length_b   1.000
_cell.length_c   1.000
_cell.angle_alpha   90.00
_cell.angle_beta   90.00
_cell.angle_gamma   90.00
#
_symmetry.space_group_name_H-M   'P 1'
#
loop_
_entity.id
_entity.type
_entity.pdbx_description
1 polymer ?
#
loop_
_entity_poly.entity_id
_entity_poly.type
_entity_poly.pdbx_seq_one_letter_code
_entity_poly.pdbx_strand_id
1 'polypeptide(L)'
;MKRFKYLLSLFYGLLATMANAQTIHLEFPAFAGKTYELVLFQGDKSIKAIEDTIPANGKVALVVPPQYAPYTGMCRWLITNSAEGGGLDMVIPGRGFSVKCLSAQPKIEDIVFEGYDVLHELDRLFTMQQNMLDKYETMSRATQLYDSKHPLYASFQKEKTAQVLGYTQFQQDLKKNTNYNARMLPIFNLVRGIPLQITDDNDERAKLVNEYITNELNFDHLYTSGHWTGIIHSWVQMHTQLFKSKDGFAKAFEQISRRISEPAKYTDFVGKVTFALNKAGSDDFVASITPTVVNSGKITAYEGATMQVYVKALIGSKAPNIVLPDSKLLKSHELASDNYKQTLLVFFASDCGHCETLLKNLQAQYNSLQNKHIRVIALAADTDESLFLKSKASFPWADTYCDLKGMSGLNFRAFAVPGTPTMVLLNKQGIITHKTSQLEDILMSQDTSN
;
A
#
# COMPACT_ATOMS: atom_id res chain seq x y z
N MET A 1 -15.77 -70.67 -17.82
CA MET A 1 -16.82 -69.71 -17.44
C MET A 1 -16.17 -68.42 -16.97
N LYS A 2 -16.42 -67.33 -17.70
CA LYS A 2 -15.89 -65.97 -17.48
C LYS A 2 -16.30 -65.43 -16.10
N ARG A 3 -15.36 -64.92 -15.31
CA ARG A 3 -15.63 -63.91 -14.28
C ARG A 3 -14.63 -62.77 -14.42
N PHE A 4 -15.13 -61.67 -14.98
CA PHE A 4 -14.47 -60.38 -15.14
C PHE A 4 -14.12 -59.82 -13.75
N LYS A 5 -12.85 -59.46 -13.54
CA LYS A 5 -12.44 -58.59 -12.44
C LYS A 5 -12.75 -57.16 -12.87
N TYR A 6 -13.66 -56.49 -12.16
CA TYR A 6 -13.93 -55.07 -12.35
C TYR A 6 -12.73 -54.27 -11.82
N LEU A 7 -12.04 -53.58 -12.74
CA LEU A 7 -11.12 -52.49 -12.39
C LEU A 7 -11.99 -51.30 -11.95
N LEU A 8 -11.86 -50.90 -10.69
CA LEU A 8 -12.45 -49.67 -10.17
C LEU A 8 -11.60 -48.49 -10.66
N SER A 9 -11.92 -47.93 -11.83
CA SER A 9 -11.36 -46.67 -12.29
C SER A 9 -12.02 -45.52 -11.51
N LEU A 10 -11.35 -45.05 -10.45
CA LEU A 10 -11.67 -43.80 -9.77
C LEU A 10 -11.45 -42.64 -10.75
N PHE A 11 -12.53 -42.20 -11.39
CA PHE A 11 -12.59 -40.91 -12.05
C PHE A 11 -12.54 -39.84 -10.95
N TYR A 12 -11.35 -39.29 -10.67
CA TYR A 12 -11.23 -38.01 -9.99
C TYR A 12 -11.82 -36.95 -10.92
N GLY A 13 -13.14 -36.73 -10.80
CA GLY A 13 -13.77 -35.54 -11.35
C GLY A 13 -13.13 -34.34 -10.67
N LEU A 14 -12.27 -33.64 -11.42
CA LEU A 14 -11.90 -32.27 -11.12
C LEU A 14 -13.20 -31.46 -11.13
N LEU A 15 -13.86 -31.37 -9.98
CA LEU A 15 -14.80 -30.31 -9.67
C LEU A 15 -13.97 -29.03 -9.61
N ALA A 16 -13.67 -28.47 -10.79
CA ALA A 16 -13.36 -27.07 -10.91
C ALA A 16 -14.57 -26.34 -10.31
N THR A 17 -14.43 -25.86 -9.09
CA THR A 17 -15.34 -24.89 -8.53
C THR A 17 -15.35 -23.72 -9.50
N MET A 18 -16.37 -23.66 -10.37
CA MET A 18 -16.64 -22.46 -11.15
C MET A 18 -16.89 -21.37 -10.11
N ALA A 19 -15.84 -20.60 -9.82
CA ALA A 19 -15.98 -19.35 -9.10
C ALA A 19 -17.05 -18.58 -9.87
N ASN A 20 -18.21 -18.35 -9.25
CA ASN A 20 -19.29 -17.59 -9.88
C ASN A 20 -18.70 -16.25 -10.31
N ALA A 21 -18.52 -16.06 -11.62
CA ALA A 21 -17.84 -14.90 -12.15
C ALA A 21 -18.66 -13.66 -11.78
N GLN A 22 -18.03 -12.71 -11.09
CA GLN A 22 -18.68 -11.46 -10.71
C GLN A 22 -18.97 -10.66 -11.98
N THR A 23 -20.23 -10.63 -12.39
CA THR A 23 -20.66 -10.06 -13.67
C THR A 23 -21.55 -8.84 -13.44
N ILE A 24 -21.24 -7.74 -14.12
CA ILE A 24 -22.04 -6.51 -14.13
C ILE A 24 -22.71 -6.41 -15.49
N HIS A 25 -24.03 -6.39 -15.51
CA HIS A 25 -24.79 -6.26 -16.76
C HIS A 25 -25.10 -4.79 -17.02
N LEU A 26 -24.70 -4.28 -18.18
CA LEU A 26 -25.02 -2.92 -18.60
C LEU A 26 -26.00 -2.94 -19.77
N GLU A 27 -26.96 -2.01 -19.79
CA GLU A 27 -27.88 -1.79 -20.91
C GLU A 27 -27.93 -0.29 -21.28
N PHE A 28 -27.22 0.06 -22.35
CA PHE A 28 -27.02 1.43 -22.84
C PHE A 28 -27.19 1.48 -24.38
N PRO A 29 -28.40 1.26 -24.90
CA PRO A 29 -28.65 1.13 -26.34
C PRO A 29 -28.29 2.37 -27.16
N ALA A 30 -28.42 3.58 -26.58
CA ALA A 30 -28.03 4.81 -27.26
C ALA A 30 -26.52 4.92 -27.57
N PHE A 31 -25.70 4.09 -26.92
CA PHE A 31 -24.24 4.05 -27.09
C PHE A 31 -23.78 2.82 -27.89
N ALA A 32 -24.69 2.08 -28.53
CA ALA A 32 -24.34 0.93 -29.36
C ALA A 32 -23.29 1.29 -30.44
N GLY A 33 -22.31 0.40 -30.64
CA GLY A 33 -21.19 0.60 -31.56
C GLY A 33 -20.05 1.47 -31.02
N LYS A 34 -20.18 2.07 -29.84
CA LYS A 34 -19.07 2.75 -29.16
C LYS A 34 -18.14 1.75 -28.49
N THR A 35 -16.84 2.04 -28.47
CA THR A 35 -15.86 1.29 -27.69
C THR A 35 -15.87 1.79 -26.25
N TYR A 36 -15.56 0.89 -25.31
CA TYR A 36 -15.50 1.21 -23.90
C TYR A 36 -14.30 0.55 -23.21
N GLU A 37 -13.94 1.11 -22.05
CA GLU A 37 -12.99 0.52 -21.11
C GLU A 37 -13.65 0.38 -19.73
N LEU A 38 -13.38 -0.74 -19.03
CA LEU A 38 -13.62 -0.87 -17.60
C LEU A 38 -12.31 -0.67 -16.85
N VAL A 39 -12.29 0.31 -15.96
CA VAL A 39 -11.15 0.66 -15.11
C VAL A 39 -11.47 0.29 -13.66
N LEU A 40 -10.59 -0.50 -13.04
CA LEU A 40 -10.63 -0.82 -11.61
C LEU A 40 -9.59 0.01 -10.85
N PHE A 41 -9.93 0.51 -9.66
CA PHE A 41 -9.00 1.28 -8.83
C PHE A 41 -8.20 0.40 -7.88
N GLN A 42 -6.89 0.63 -7.79
CA GLN A 42 -5.97 0.04 -6.82
C GLN A 42 -4.87 1.04 -6.43
N GLY A 43 -5.05 1.71 -5.29
CA GLY A 43 -4.23 2.86 -4.91
C GLY A 43 -4.41 3.97 -5.93
N ASP A 44 -3.31 4.42 -6.53
CA ASP A 44 -3.34 5.37 -7.65
C ASP A 44 -3.39 4.68 -9.03
N LYS A 45 -3.33 3.34 -9.07
CA LYS A 45 -3.40 2.62 -10.34
C LYS A 45 -4.84 2.59 -10.84
N SER A 46 -4.99 3.01 -12.09
CA SER A 46 -6.19 2.82 -12.90
C SER A 46 -5.94 1.60 -13.80
N ILE A 47 -6.44 0.43 -13.37
CA ILE A 47 -6.22 -0.82 -14.08
C ILE A 47 -7.26 -0.94 -15.19
N LYS A 48 -6.83 -0.88 -16.45
CA LYS A 48 -7.68 -1.22 -17.58
C LYS A 48 -7.95 -2.73 -17.58
N ALA A 49 -9.11 -3.12 -17.06
CA ALA A 49 -9.49 -4.51 -16.83
C ALA A 49 -10.20 -5.14 -18.03
N ILE A 50 -10.98 -4.35 -18.77
CA ILE A 50 -11.72 -4.79 -19.97
C ILE A 50 -11.66 -3.66 -20.99
N GLU A 51 -11.57 -4.01 -22.27
CA GLU A 51 -11.75 -3.11 -23.40
C GLU A 51 -12.56 -3.86 -24.47
N ASP A 52 -13.67 -3.30 -24.91
CA ASP A 52 -14.54 -3.92 -25.92
C ASP A 52 -15.45 -2.87 -26.59
N THR A 53 -16.40 -3.32 -27.42
CA THR A 53 -17.41 -2.50 -28.09
C THR A 53 -18.82 -2.84 -27.58
N ILE A 54 -19.64 -1.82 -27.37
CA ILE A 54 -21.05 -1.98 -27.00
C ILE A 54 -21.77 -2.64 -28.19
N PRO A 55 -22.37 -3.83 -28.02
CA PRO A 55 -23.06 -4.51 -29.12
C PRO A 55 -24.27 -3.71 -29.63
N ALA A 56 -24.78 -4.07 -30.82
CA ALA A 56 -25.91 -3.40 -31.46
C ALA A 56 -27.20 -3.35 -30.60
N ASN A 57 -27.36 -4.32 -29.68
CA ASN A 57 -28.49 -4.36 -28.75
C ASN A 57 -28.29 -3.51 -27.49
N GLY A 58 -27.14 -2.83 -27.33
CA GLY A 58 -26.80 -2.01 -26.17
C GLY A 58 -26.42 -2.79 -24.91
N LYS A 59 -26.38 -4.13 -24.94
CA LYS A 59 -26.20 -4.97 -23.76
C LYS A 59 -24.77 -5.46 -23.63
N VAL A 60 -24.17 -5.20 -22.48
CA VAL A 60 -22.79 -5.58 -22.16
C VAL A 60 -22.78 -6.43 -20.89
N ALA A 61 -21.91 -7.44 -20.84
CA ALA A 61 -21.64 -8.22 -19.64
C ALA A 61 -20.18 -8.02 -19.24
N LEU A 62 -19.94 -7.23 -18.21
CA LEU A 62 -18.60 -6.98 -17.68
C LEU A 62 -18.27 -8.05 -16.64
N VAL A 63 -17.43 -9.01 -17.02
CA VAL A 63 -16.95 -10.04 -16.10
C VAL A 63 -15.66 -9.56 -15.43
N VAL A 64 -15.70 -9.36 -14.11
CA VAL A 64 -14.50 -8.97 -13.35
C VAL A 64 -13.43 -10.06 -13.50
N PRO A 65 -12.20 -9.72 -13.92
CA PRO A 65 -11.15 -10.72 -14.12
C PRO A 65 -10.85 -11.52 -12.84
N PRO A 66 -10.58 -12.84 -12.93
CA PRO A 66 -10.42 -13.71 -11.77
C PRO A 66 -9.37 -13.24 -10.76
N GLN A 67 -8.28 -12.61 -11.21
CA GLN A 67 -7.22 -12.07 -10.35
C GLN A 67 -7.67 -10.87 -9.49
N TYR A 68 -8.81 -10.26 -9.82
CA TYR A 68 -9.41 -9.17 -9.04
C TYR A 68 -10.70 -9.58 -8.33
N ALA A 69 -11.25 -10.77 -8.64
CA ALA A 69 -12.52 -11.24 -8.12
C ALA A 69 -12.37 -11.94 -6.75
N PRO A 70 -13.32 -11.76 -5.81
CA PRO A 70 -14.40 -10.78 -5.85
C PRO A 70 -13.86 -9.36 -5.63
N TYR A 71 -14.12 -8.47 -6.58
CA TYR A 71 -13.71 -7.07 -6.49
C TYR A 71 -14.76 -6.29 -5.71
N THR A 72 -14.31 -5.59 -4.67
CA THR A 72 -15.13 -4.68 -3.88
C THR A 72 -14.47 -3.32 -3.87
N GLY A 73 -15.09 -2.32 -4.52
CA GLY A 73 -14.38 -1.09 -4.85
C GLY A 73 -15.16 -0.18 -5.79
N MET A 74 -14.64 1.02 -5.99
CA MET A 74 -15.04 1.85 -7.11
C MET A 74 -14.52 1.27 -8.42
N CYS A 75 -15.25 1.48 -9.50
CA CYS A 75 -14.76 1.29 -10.85
C CYS A 75 -15.29 2.39 -11.74
N ARG A 76 -14.73 2.48 -12.95
CA ARG A 76 -15.12 3.45 -13.94
C ARG A 76 -15.30 2.77 -15.29
N TRP A 77 -16.47 2.94 -15.88
CA TRP A 77 -16.75 2.50 -17.25
C TRP A 77 -16.70 3.72 -18.17
N LEU A 78 -15.78 3.73 -19.14
CA LEU A 78 -15.52 4.88 -20.02
C LEU A 78 -15.84 4.56 -21.47
N ILE A 79 -16.43 5.50 -22.19
CA ILE A 79 -16.54 5.46 -23.64
C ILE A 79 -15.26 6.05 -24.26
N THR A 80 -14.59 5.32 -25.15
CA THR A 80 -13.24 5.67 -25.62
C THR A 80 -13.15 6.18 -27.05
N ASN A 81 -14.08 5.81 -27.95
CA ASN A 81 -14.10 6.27 -29.35
C ASN A 81 -15.14 7.38 -29.62
N SER A 82 -15.31 8.30 -28.67
CA SER A 82 -16.26 9.41 -28.81
C SER A 82 -15.59 10.74 -28.47
N ALA A 83 -15.79 11.75 -29.32
CA ALA A 83 -15.38 13.12 -29.03
C ALA A 83 -16.16 13.73 -27.84
N GLU A 84 -17.37 13.24 -27.59
CA GLU A 84 -18.19 13.62 -26.44
C GLU A 84 -17.71 12.94 -25.15
N GLY A 85 -16.85 11.92 -25.25
CA GLY A 85 -16.47 11.07 -24.13
C GLY A 85 -17.69 10.39 -23.51
N GLY A 86 -17.71 10.32 -22.19
CA GLY A 86 -18.79 9.75 -21.40
C GLY A 86 -18.37 8.52 -20.61
N GLY A 87 -19.18 8.17 -19.63
CA GLY A 87 -18.91 7.04 -18.76
C GLY A 87 -19.72 7.07 -17.48
N LEU A 88 -19.51 6.06 -16.65
CA LEU A 88 -20.17 5.91 -15.37
C LEU A 88 -19.18 5.43 -14.32
N ASP A 89 -19.05 6.20 -13.24
CA ASP A 89 -18.40 5.73 -12.03
C ASP A 89 -19.40 4.87 -11.25
N MET A 90 -18.96 3.67 -10.88
CA MET A 90 -19.80 2.69 -10.20
C MET A 90 -19.10 2.15 -8.97
N VAL A 91 -19.89 1.57 -8.09
CA VAL A 91 -19.42 0.87 -6.91
C VAL A 91 -19.77 -0.60 -7.06
N ILE A 92 -18.75 -1.44 -7.03
CA ILE A 92 -18.88 -2.90 -7.13
C ILE A 92 -18.93 -3.48 -5.71
N PRO A 93 -20.00 -4.20 -5.31
CA PRO A 93 -20.19 -4.69 -3.94
C PRO A 93 -19.59 -6.09 -3.66
N GLY A 94 -18.69 -6.60 -4.50
CA GLY A 94 -18.22 -8.00 -4.39
C GLY A 94 -19.18 -9.05 -4.97
N ARG A 95 -20.28 -8.63 -5.59
CA ARG A 95 -21.24 -9.47 -6.33
C ARG A 95 -21.70 -8.80 -7.62
N GLY A 96 -22.41 -9.55 -8.46
CA GLY A 96 -23.00 -9.04 -9.70
C GLY A 96 -24.24 -8.15 -9.47
N PHE A 97 -24.50 -7.26 -10.42
CA PHE A 97 -25.65 -6.34 -10.45
C PHE A 97 -25.88 -5.87 -11.89
N SER A 98 -26.97 -5.14 -12.13
CA SER A 98 -27.25 -4.55 -13.44
C SER A 98 -27.40 -3.04 -13.38
N VAL A 99 -27.03 -2.36 -14.46
CA VAL A 99 -27.23 -0.92 -14.65
C VAL A 99 -27.83 -0.68 -16.03
N LYS A 100 -28.90 0.09 -16.11
CA LYS A 100 -29.51 0.45 -17.39
C LYS A 100 -29.77 1.93 -17.49
N CYS A 101 -29.58 2.47 -18.69
CA CYS A 101 -30.04 3.80 -19.07
C CYS A 101 -30.45 3.79 -20.54
N LEU A 102 -31.72 4.10 -20.81
CA LEU A 102 -32.27 4.11 -22.17
C LEU A 102 -32.14 5.48 -22.85
N SER A 103 -31.75 6.52 -22.10
CA SER A 103 -31.57 7.87 -22.61
C SER A 103 -30.28 8.02 -23.41
N ALA A 104 -30.34 8.77 -24.51
CA ALA A 104 -29.16 9.20 -25.26
C ALA A 104 -28.39 10.34 -24.57
N GLN A 105 -29.01 10.99 -23.59
CA GLN A 105 -28.38 11.99 -22.73
C GLN A 105 -28.63 11.60 -21.27
N PRO A 106 -27.85 10.66 -20.72
CA PRO A 106 -28.07 10.12 -19.38
C PRO A 106 -28.01 11.22 -18.31
N LYS A 107 -29.05 11.33 -17.50
CA LYS A 107 -29.01 12.00 -16.19
C LYS A 107 -28.99 10.96 -15.08
N ILE A 108 -28.59 11.35 -13.88
CA ILE A 108 -28.56 10.46 -12.70
C ILE A 108 -29.93 9.77 -12.49
N GLU A 109 -31.02 10.53 -12.66
CA GLU A 109 -32.40 10.06 -12.55
C GLU A 109 -32.83 9.05 -13.62
N ASP A 110 -32.11 8.98 -14.75
CA ASP A 110 -32.37 8.03 -15.84
C ASP A 110 -31.61 6.70 -15.67
N ILE A 111 -30.72 6.59 -14.68
CA ILE A 111 -29.87 5.42 -14.46
C ILE A 111 -30.51 4.53 -13.40
N VAL A 112 -30.88 3.32 -13.80
CA VAL A 112 -31.52 2.34 -12.91
C VAL A 112 -30.54 1.23 -12.56
N PHE A 113 -30.38 0.99 -11.26
CA PHE A 113 -29.59 -0.13 -10.73
C PHE A 113 -30.52 -1.26 -10.28
N GLU A 114 -30.21 -2.50 -10.66
CA GLU A 114 -30.96 -3.70 -10.25
C GLU A 114 -30.05 -4.68 -9.52
N GLY A 115 -30.56 -5.29 -8.44
CA GLY A 115 -29.79 -6.19 -7.57
C GLY A 115 -28.84 -5.50 -6.57
N TYR A 116 -28.60 -4.20 -6.76
CA TYR A 116 -27.82 -3.38 -5.82
C TYR A 116 -28.08 -1.88 -6.05
N ASP A 117 -28.92 -1.26 -5.21
CA ASP A 117 -29.25 0.15 -5.33
C ASP A 117 -28.22 1.04 -4.62
N VAL A 118 -27.11 1.30 -5.31
CA VAL A 118 -26.01 2.13 -4.80
C VAL A 118 -26.45 3.55 -4.53
N LEU A 119 -27.08 4.15 -5.53
CA LEU A 119 -27.29 5.59 -5.59
C LEU A 119 -28.32 6.04 -4.57
N HIS A 120 -29.48 5.37 -4.49
CA HIS A 120 -30.52 5.79 -3.55
C HIS A 120 -30.11 5.57 -2.09
N GLU A 121 -29.39 4.48 -1.79
CA GLU A 121 -28.92 4.25 -0.43
C GLU A 121 -27.81 5.24 -0.04
N LEU A 122 -26.83 5.50 -0.91
CA LEU A 122 -25.82 6.53 -0.62
C LEU A 122 -26.46 7.91 -0.47
N ASP A 123 -27.35 8.30 -1.37
CA ASP A 123 -28.07 9.58 -1.31
C ASP A 123 -28.90 9.71 -0.03
N ARG A 124 -29.61 8.65 0.36
CA ARG A 124 -30.34 8.58 1.63
C ARG A 124 -29.40 8.79 2.82
N LEU A 125 -28.27 8.07 2.85
CA LEU A 125 -27.29 8.18 3.94
C LEU A 125 -26.67 9.58 4.01
N PHE A 126 -26.30 10.16 2.87
CA PHE A 126 -25.79 11.53 2.79
C PHE A 126 -26.82 12.54 3.26
N THR A 127 -28.07 12.42 2.83
CA THR A 127 -29.17 13.30 3.21
C THR A 127 -29.45 13.22 4.72
N MET A 128 -29.48 12.01 5.28
CA MET A 128 -29.63 11.81 6.73
C MET A 128 -28.50 12.48 7.50
N GLN A 129 -27.25 12.27 7.06
CA GLN A 129 -26.07 12.85 7.70
C GLN A 129 -26.10 14.38 7.62
N GLN A 130 -26.32 14.94 6.44
CA GLN A 130 -26.30 16.39 6.21
C GLN A 130 -27.37 17.08 7.06
N ASN A 131 -28.58 16.50 7.16
CA ASN A 131 -29.62 17.03 8.03
C ASN A 131 -29.21 17.08 9.52
N MET A 132 -28.47 16.09 10.01
CA MET A 132 -27.96 16.11 11.39
C MET A 132 -26.87 17.18 11.57
N LEU A 133 -25.96 17.30 10.60
CA LEU A 133 -24.89 18.29 10.61
C LEU A 133 -25.44 19.72 10.56
N ASP A 134 -26.37 20.01 9.64
CA ASP A 134 -26.95 21.34 9.48
C ASP A 134 -27.70 21.78 10.75
N LYS A 135 -28.46 20.86 11.37
CA LYS A 135 -29.13 21.13 12.65
C LYS A 135 -28.11 21.40 13.76
N TYR A 136 -27.07 20.57 13.85
CA TYR A 136 -26.01 20.75 14.84
C TYR A 136 -25.31 22.10 14.69
N GLU A 137 -24.87 22.44 13.48
CA GLU A 137 -24.16 23.68 13.18
C GLU A 137 -25.05 24.90 13.44
N THR A 138 -26.33 24.82 13.06
CA THR A 138 -27.32 25.88 13.34
C THR A 138 -27.47 26.11 14.83
N MET A 139 -27.65 25.04 15.62
CA MET A 139 -27.78 25.16 17.08
C MET A 139 -26.47 25.61 17.74
N SER A 140 -25.33 25.14 17.25
CA SER A 140 -24.03 25.59 17.73
C SER A 140 -23.86 27.10 17.56
N ARG A 141 -24.12 27.62 16.36
CA ARG A 141 -24.08 29.06 16.08
C ARG A 141 -25.07 29.83 16.95
N ALA A 142 -26.28 29.31 17.15
CA ALA A 142 -27.25 29.94 18.05
C ALA A 142 -26.73 30.00 19.50
N THR A 143 -26.10 28.93 20.01
CA THR A 143 -25.53 28.91 21.37
C THR A 143 -24.33 29.84 21.55
N GLN A 144 -23.67 30.26 20.48
CA GLN A 144 -22.58 31.25 20.52
C GLN A 144 -23.10 32.70 20.50
N LEU A 145 -24.26 32.93 19.90
CA LEU A 145 -24.84 34.28 19.74
C LEU A 145 -25.73 34.71 20.91
N TYR A 146 -26.35 33.76 21.60
CA TYR A 146 -27.25 34.02 22.73
C TYR A 146 -26.57 33.72 24.07
N ASP A 147 -26.74 34.61 25.04
CA ASP A 147 -26.26 34.38 26.42
C ASP A 147 -26.98 33.17 27.06
N SER A 148 -26.27 32.51 27.98
CA SER A 148 -26.76 31.36 28.75
C SER A 148 -28.08 31.60 29.50
N LYS A 149 -28.42 32.86 29.84
CA LYS A 149 -29.67 33.23 30.50
C LYS A 149 -30.84 33.47 29.54
N HIS A 150 -30.58 33.52 28.23
CA HIS A 150 -31.63 33.76 27.24
C HIS A 150 -32.63 32.58 27.21
N PRO A 151 -33.95 32.82 27.15
CA PRO A 151 -34.96 31.75 27.24
C PRO A 151 -34.81 30.62 26.21
N LEU A 152 -34.27 30.92 25.02
CA LEU A 152 -34.06 29.92 23.97
C LEU A 152 -32.76 29.12 24.12
N TYR A 153 -31.81 29.57 24.94
CA TYR A 153 -30.48 28.95 25.03
C TYR A 153 -30.54 27.48 25.42
N ALA A 154 -31.36 27.14 26.43
CA ALA A 154 -31.53 25.77 26.88
C ALA A 154 -32.12 24.86 25.79
N SER A 155 -33.00 25.40 24.94
CA SER A 155 -33.57 24.65 23.81
C SER A 155 -32.53 24.39 22.73
N PHE A 156 -31.69 25.38 22.41
CA PHE A 156 -30.60 25.20 21.45
C PHE A 156 -29.58 24.17 21.95
N GLN A 157 -29.18 24.23 23.22
CA GLN A 157 -28.28 23.23 23.81
C GLN A 157 -28.88 21.83 23.77
N LYS A 158 -30.16 21.69 24.14
CA LYS A 158 -30.86 20.40 24.11
C LYS A 158 -30.87 19.80 22.70
N GLU A 159 -31.24 20.58 21.70
CA GLU A 159 -31.26 20.12 20.30
C GLU A 159 -29.85 19.80 19.79
N LYS A 160 -28.86 20.64 20.11
CA LYS A 160 -27.46 20.40 19.78
C LYS A 160 -26.96 19.06 20.35
N THR A 161 -27.22 18.78 21.63
CA THR A 161 -26.87 17.49 22.25
C THR A 161 -27.61 16.33 21.60
N ALA A 162 -28.88 16.50 21.24
CA ALA A 162 -29.64 15.47 20.54
C ALA A 162 -29.02 15.13 19.17
N GLN A 163 -28.53 16.12 18.42
CA GLN A 163 -27.84 15.88 17.14
C GLN A 163 -26.48 15.17 17.33
N VAL A 164 -25.72 15.48 18.38
CA VAL A 164 -24.48 14.74 18.71
C VAL A 164 -24.75 13.27 18.97
N LEU A 165 -25.76 12.97 19.80
CA LEU A 165 -26.16 11.59 20.11
C LEU A 165 -26.72 10.87 18.88
N GLY A 166 -27.57 11.54 18.11
CA GLY A 166 -28.15 11.00 16.86
C GLY A 166 -27.08 10.68 15.83
N TYR A 167 -26.10 11.57 15.64
CA TYR A 167 -24.98 11.33 14.73
C TYR A 167 -24.09 10.18 15.20
N THR A 168 -23.85 10.08 16.52
CA THR A 168 -23.09 8.95 17.08
C THR A 168 -23.80 7.62 16.82
N GLN A 169 -25.12 7.57 17.02
CA GLN A 169 -25.91 6.38 16.70
C GLN A 169 -25.87 6.06 15.20
N PHE A 170 -26.02 7.07 14.35
CA PHE A 170 -25.92 6.93 12.90
C PHE A 170 -24.59 6.29 12.48
N GLN A 171 -23.46 6.73 13.05
CA GLN A 171 -22.15 6.14 12.78
C GLN A 171 -22.03 4.69 13.28
N GLN A 172 -22.65 4.35 14.42
CA GLN A 172 -22.70 2.96 14.90
C GLN A 172 -23.55 2.07 13.99
N ASP A 173 -24.65 2.59 13.45
CA ASP A 173 -25.52 1.86 12.53
C ASP A 173 -24.84 1.65 11.18
N LEU A 174 -24.09 2.63 10.69
CA LEU A 174 -23.23 2.47 9.51
C LEU A 174 -22.21 1.34 9.69
N LYS A 175 -21.56 1.22 10.86
CA LYS A 175 -20.61 0.14 11.15
C LYS A 175 -21.24 -1.25 11.08
N LYS A 176 -22.53 -1.37 11.43
CA LYS A 176 -23.29 -2.64 11.38
C LYS A 176 -23.81 -2.95 9.97
N ASN A 177 -23.93 -1.92 9.12
CA ASN A 177 -24.47 -2.08 7.78
C ASN A 177 -23.44 -2.78 6.86
N THR A 178 -23.80 -3.97 6.39
CA THR A 178 -22.93 -4.79 5.55
C THR A 178 -22.83 -4.27 4.11
N ASN A 179 -23.73 -3.38 3.67
CA ASN A 179 -23.68 -2.79 2.34
C ASN A 179 -22.42 -1.94 2.17
N TYR A 180 -21.80 -2.06 1.00
CA TYR A 180 -20.55 -1.33 0.74
C TYR A 180 -20.74 0.20 0.75
N ASN A 181 -21.94 0.69 0.39
CA ASN A 181 -22.31 2.11 0.51
C ASN A 181 -22.01 2.71 1.89
N ALA A 182 -22.39 1.99 2.96
CA ALA A 182 -22.16 2.42 4.33
C ALA A 182 -20.66 2.50 4.69
N ARG A 183 -19.80 1.76 3.97
CA ARG A 183 -18.35 1.77 4.13
C ARG A 183 -17.68 2.90 3.36
N MET A 184 -18.29 3.34 2.27
CA MET A 184 -17.80 4.46 1.44
C MET A 184 -18.06 5.81 2.09
N LEU A 185 -19.18 5.98 2.79
CA LEU A 185 -19.53 7.25 3.40
C LEU A 185 -18.44 7.78 4.36
N PRO A 186 -17.86 6.98 5.28
CA PRO A 186 -16.73 7.41 6.09
C PRO A 186 -15.48 7.84 5.30
N ILE A 187 -15.22 7.23 4.13
CA ILE A 187 -14.10 7.63 3.25
C ILE A 187 -14.40 8.99 2.64
N PHE A 188 -15.63 9.21 2.13
CA PHE A 188 -16.05 10.51 1.61
C PHE A 188 -16.06 11.60 2.69
N ASN A 189 -16.41 11.25 3.92
CA ASN A 189 -16.34 12.17 5.06
C ASN A 189 -14.92 12.68 5.30
N LEU A 190 -13.90 11.82 5.18
CA LEU A 190 -12.50 12.23 5.29
C LEU A 190 -12.12 13.25 4.20
N VAL A 191 -12.56 13.04 2.96
CA VAL A 191 -12.32 13.98 1.86
C VAL A 191 -13.00 15.33 2.12
N ARG A 192 -14.18 15.31 2.75
CA ARG A 192 -14.97 16.51 3.10
C ARG A 192 -14.58 17.15 4.43
N GLY A 193 -13.63 16.59 5.18
CA GLY A 193 -13.24 17.09 6.51
C GLY A 193 -14.33 16.93 7.59
N ILE A 194 -15.23 15.95 7.42
CA ILE A 194 -16.30 15.65 8.35
C ILE A 194 -15.83 14.54 9.32
N PRO A 195 -15.71 14.81 10.62
CA PRO A 195 -15.31 13.80 11.60
C PRO A 195 -16.45 12.77 11.84
N LEU A 196 -16.08 11.59 12.35
CA LEU A 196 -17.06 10.58 12.76
C LEU A 196 -17.72 10.88 14.12
N GLN A 197 -17.28 11.93 14.80
CA GLN A 197 -17.98 12.49 15.95
C GLN A 197 -18.03 14.01 15.75
N ILE A 198 -19.21 14.61 15.93
CA ILE A 198 -19.39 16.04 15.69
C ILE A 198 -19.04 16.83 16.96
N THR A 199 -18.29 17.91 16.78
CA THR A 199 -17.81 18.79 17.85
C THR A 199 -17.54 20.18 17.28
N ASP A 200 -17.62 21.20 18.14
CA ASP A 200 -17.28 22.59 17.81
C ASP A 200 -15.79 22.88 17.98
N ASP A 201 -15.09 22.00 18.69
CA ASP A 201 -13.66 22.13 18.95
C ASP A 201 -12.88 21.65 17.72
N ASN A 202 -12.29 22.60 16.99
CA ASN A 202 -11.52 22.31 15.78
C ASN A 202 -10.28 21.44 16.04
N ASP A 203 -9.64 21.56 17.20
CA ASP A 203 -8.49 20.73 17.55
C ASP A 203 -8.93 19.29 17.83
N GLU A 204 -10.09 19.14 18.47
CA GLU A 204 -10.71 17.83 18.68
C GLU A 204 -11.15 17.17 17.36
N ARG A 205 -11.68 17.95 16.41
CA ARG A 205 -12.01 17.43 15.06
C ARG A 205 -10.81 16.76 14.40
N ALA A 206 -9.63 17.39 14.45
CA ALA A 206 -8.41 16.82 13.88
C ALA A 206 -8.03 15.51 14.58
N LYS A 207 -8.10 15.45 15.92
CA LYS A 207 -7.80 14.22 16.68
C LYS A 207 -8.75 13.09 16.32
N LEU A 208 -10.06 13.35 16.25
CA LEU A 208 -11.08 12.36 15.87
C LEU A 208 -10.86 11.81 14.46
N VAL A 209 -10.49 12.68 13.50
CA VAL A 209 -10.11 12.25 12.15
C VAL A 209 -8.88 11.35 12.18
N ASN A 210 -7.84 11.74 12.93
CA ASN A 210 -6.64 10.92 13.09
C ASN A 210 -6.93 9.56 13.73
N GLU A 211 -7.73 9.53 14.79
CA GLU A 211 -8.12 8.30 15.48
C GLU A 211 -8.86 7.35 14.54
N TYR A 212 -9.80 7.87 13.74
CA TYR A 212 -10.49 7.06 12.77
C TYR A 212 -9.54 6.47 11.72
N ILE A 213 -8.69 7.30 11.08
CA ILE A 213 -7.73 6.83 10.07
C ILE A 213 -6.80 5.76 10.67
N THR A 214 -6.32 6.00 11.88
CA THR A 214 -5.31 5.17 12.53
C THR A 214 -5.87 3.83 13.02
N ASN A 215 -7.06 3.85 13.64
CA ASN A 215 -7.59 2.70 14.37
C ASN A 215 -8.71 1.95 13.63
N GLU A 216 -9.49 2.63 12.80
CA GLU A 216 -10.77 2.08 12.30
C GLU A 216 -10.84 1.98 10.78
N LEU A 217 -10.28 2.94 10.04
CA LEU A 217 -10.35 2.99 8.58
C LEU A 217 -9.83 1.69 7.96
N ASN A 218 -10.65 1.03 7.14
CA ASN A 218 -10.24 -0.17 6.43
C ASN A 218 -9.38 0.22 5.20
N PHE A 219 -8.10 -0.12 5.23
CA PHE A 219 -7.15 0.21 4.17
C PHE A 219 -7.36 -0.58 2.88
N ASP A 220 -8.00 -1.76 2.93
CA ASP A 220 -8.39 -2.49 1.72
C ASP A 220 -9.50 -1.74 0.96
N HIS A 221 -10.49 -1.22 1.68
CA HIS A 221 -11.54 -0.40 1.08
C HIS A 221 -10.99 0.94 0.59
N LEU A 222 -10.08 1.58 1.34
CA LEU A 222 -9.43 2.80 0.89
C LEU A 222 -8.61 2.57 -0.40
N TYR A 223 -7.96 1.42 -0.51
CA TYR A 223 -7.16 1.08 -1.68
C TYR A 223 -7.99 0.97 -2.96
N THR A 224 -9.26 0.60 -2.87
CA THR A 224 -10.16 0.49 -4.02
C THR A 224 -11.15 1.64 -4.16
N SER A 225 -11.02 2.70 -3.34
CA SER A 225 -11.99 3.81 -3.31
C SER A 225 -11.67 4.97 -4.25
N GLY A 226 -10.49 4.97 -4.89
CA GLY A 226 -10.00 6.12 -5.64
C GLY A 226 -9.55 7.32 -4.78
N HIS A 227 -9.56 7.19 -3.44
CA HIS A 227 -9.15 8.26 -2.50
C HIS A 227 -7.87 7.95 -1.72
N TRP A 228 -7.15 6.90 -2.10
CA TRP A 228 -5.95 6.40 -1.43
C TRP A 228 -4.94 7.51 -1.12
N THR A 229 -4.39 8.14 -2.15
CA THR A 229 -3.32 9.14 -1.99
C THR A 229 -3.81 10.43 -1.37
N GLY A 230 -5.01 10.89 -1.70
CA GLY A 230 -5.59 12.09 -1.11
C GLY A 230 -5.69 11.98 0.42
N ILE A 231 -6.26 10.88 0.93
CA ILE A 231 -6.43 10.67 2.37
C ILE A 231 -5.09 10.49 3.09
N ILE A 232 -4.15 9.74 2.51
CA ILE A 232 -2.81 9.57 3.10
C ILE A 232 -2.09 10.92 3.18
N HIS A 233 -2.15 11.74 2.13
CA HIS A 233 -1.53 13.06 2.12
C HIS A 233 -2.15 13.99 3.17
N SER A 234 -3.48 14.04 3.27
CA SER A 234 -4.16 14.83 4.30
C SER A 234 -3.80 14.37 5.71
N TRP A 235 -3.68 13.06 5.93
CA TRP A 235 -3.25 12.52 7.22
C TRP A 235 -1.81 12.92 7.56
N VAL A 236 -0.88 12.81 6.61
CA VAL A 236 0.51 13.28 6.81
C VAL A 236 0.53 14.78 7.10
N GLN A 237 -0.20 15.59 6.34
CA GLN A 237 -0.26 17.03 6.52
C GLN A 237 -0.79 17.41 7.91
N MET A 238 -1.83 16.72 8.39
CA MET A 238 -2.36 16.91 9.74
C MET A 238 -1.30 16.66 10.81
N HIS A 239 -0.50 15.60 10.67
CA HIS A 239 0.59 15.31 11.61
C HIS A 239 1.75 16.32 11.54
N THR A 240 2.14 16.74 10.35
CA THR A 240 3.30 17.63 10.17
C THR A 240 2.97 19.10 10.43
N GLN A 241 1.73 19.54 10.20
CA GLN A 241 1.33 20.95 10.29
C GLN A 241 0.49 21.28 11.52
N LEU A 242 -0.40 20.37 11.95
CA LEU A 242 -1.29 20.62 13.09
C LEU A 242 -0.70 20.02 14.38
N PHE A 243 -0.49 18.71 14.42
CA PHE A 243 -0.02 18.05 15.65
C PHE A 243 1.46 18.26 15.94
N LYS A 244 2.30 18.32 14.90
CA LYS A 244 3.75 18.56 14.96
C LYS A 244 4.49 17.61 15.92
N SER A 245 3.98 16.38 16.08
CA SER A 245 4.54 15.38 17.00
C SER A 245 5.12 14.20 16.24
N LYS A 246 6.46 14.07 16.25
CA LYS A 246 7.18 12.96 15.60
C LYS A 246 6.84 11.61 16.24
N ASP A 247 6.72 11.58 17.56
CA ASP A 247 6.36 10.37 18.31
C ASP A 247 4.90 9.99 18.07
N GLY A 248 4.00 10.98 18.05
CA GLY A 248 2.58 10.76 17.73
C GLY A 248 2.40 10.19 16.32
N PHE A 249 3.12 10.77 15.34
CA PHE A 249 3.13 10.29 13.97
C PHE A 249 3.70 8.87 13.86
N ALA A 250 4.83 8.59 14.50
CA ALA A 250 5.46 7.27 14.45
C ALA A 250 4.54 6.18 15.04
N LYS A 251 3.87 6.47 16.17
CA LYS A 251 2.89 5.56 16.79
C LYS A 251 1.69 5.30 15.88
N ALA A 252 1.13 6.36 15.29
CA ALA A 252 -0.01 6.22 14.39
C ALA A 252 0.39 5.46 13.10
N PHE A 253 1.55 5.77 12.53
CA PHE A 253 2.11 5.04 11.39
C PHE A 253 2.32 3.56 11.71
N GLU A 254 2.82 3.22 12.89
CA GLU A 254 3.00 1.83 13.33
C GLU A 254 1.67 1.09 13.46
N GLN A 255 0.66 1.72 14.04
CA GLN A 255 -0.69 1.16 14.15
C GLN A 255 -1.29 0.87 12.76
N ILE A 256 -1.20 1.81 11.83
CA ILE A 256 -1.62 1.61 10.44
C ILE A 256 -0.79 0.49 9.79
N SER A 257 0.52 0.52 9.96
CA SER A 257 1.45 -0.46 9.38
C SER A 257 1.11 -1.88 9.79
N ARG A 258 0.67 -2.12 11.03
CA ARG A 258 0.25 -3.45 11.50
C ARG A 258 -1.03 -3.93 10.80
N ARG A 259 -1.92 -3.01 10.42
CA ARG A 259 -3.24 -3.29 9.82
C ARG A 259 -3.19 -3.51 8.30
N ILE A 260 -2.11 -3.11 7.63
CA ILE A 260 -1.89 -3.38 6.20
C ILE A 260 -0.99 -4.62 6.07
N SER A 261 -1.56 -5.78 5.80
CA SER A 261 -0.82 -7.06 5.73
C SER A 261 -0.16 -7.33 4.38
N GLU A 262 -0.82 -6.92 3.30
CA GLU A 262 -0.38 -7.20 1.92
C GLU A 262 0.87 -6.39 1.55
N PRO A 263 1.99 -7.04 1.13
CA PRO A 263 3.24 -6.37 0.80
C PRO A 263 3.11 -5.24 -0.23
N ALA A 264 2.42 -5.47 -1.35
CA ALA A 264 2.30 -4.48 -2.42
C ALA A 264 1.55 -3.22 -1.96
N LYS A 265 0.45 -3.40 -1.21
CA LYS A 265 -0.33 -2.30 -0.62
C LYS A 265 0.48 -1.56 0.44
N TYR A 266 1.22 -2.28 1.28
CA TYR A 266 2.08 -1.67 2.29
C TYR A 266 3.20 -0.84 1.66
N THR A 267 3.88 -1.37 0.64
CA THR A 267 4.91 -0.63 -0.11
C THR A 267 4.34 0.65 -0.72
N ASP A 268 3.16 0.57 -1.34
CA ASP A 268 2.51 1.78 -1.89
C ASP A 268 2.14 2.78 -0.78
N PHE A 269 1.56 2.33 0.33
CA PHE A 269 1.25 3.17 1.51
C PHE A 269 2.49 3.93 2.00
N VAL A 270 3.58 3.20 2.26
CA VAL A 270 4.84 3.80 2.71
C VAL A 270 5.34 4.80 1.68
N GLY A 271 5.32 4.45 0.39
CA GLY A 271 5.74 5.34 -0.69
C GLY A 271 4.96 6.67 -0.72
N LYS A 272 3.63 6.62 -0.53
CA LYS A 272 2.79 7.83 -0.44
C LYS A 272 3.09 8.66 0.80
N VAL A 273 3.29 8.01 1.95
CA VAL A 273 3.68 8.70 3.18
C VAL A 273 5.01 9.42 2.99
N THR A 274 6.04 8.73 2.48
CA THR A 274 7.36 9.34 2.27
C THR A 274 7.31 10.45 1.22
N PHE A 275 6.56 10.25 0.14
CA PHE A 275 6.34 11.30 -0.86
C PHE A 275 5.73 12.56 -0.24
N ALA A 276 4.68 12.41 0.56
CA ALA A 276 4.03 13.53 1.24
C ALA A 276 4.96 14.23 2.23
N LEU A 277 5.74 13.47 3.02
CA LEU A 277 6.71 14.02 3.96
C LEU A 277 7.82 14.82 3.25
N ASN A 278 8.38 14.29 2.17
CA ASN A 278 9.39 14.98 1.37
C ASN A 278 8.82 16.27 0.77
N LYS A 279 7.60 16.22 0.21
CA LYS A 279 6.91 17.40 -0.33
C LYS A 279 6.65 18.46 0.74
N ALA A 280 6.42 18.05 1.98
CA ALA A 280 6.24 18.95 3.12
C ALA A 280 7.57 19.40 3.76
N GLY A 281 8.74 18.99 3.24
CA GLY A 281 10.05 19.29 3.84
C GLY A 281 10.23 18.72 5.25
N SER A 282 9.54 17.62 5.56
CA SER A 282 9.45 17.02 6.91
C SER A 282 10.35 15.79 7.03
N ASP A 283 11.61 15.89 6.63
CA ASP A 283 12.55 14.76 6.56
C ASP A 283 12.74 14.04 7.91
N ASP A 284 12.70 14.79 9.02
CA ASP A 284 12.76 14.24 10.38
C ASP A 284 11.63 13.25 10.71
N PHE A 285 10.44 13.42 10.11
CA PHE A 285 9.32 12.49 10.30
C PHE A 285 9.54 11.20 9.51
N VAL A 286 10.30 11.25 8.41
CA VAL A 286 10.72 10.04 7.68
C VAL A 286 11.66 9.21 8.55
N ALA A 287 12.59 9.88 9.26
CA ALA A 287 13.48 9.22 10.21
C ALA A 287 12.71 8.52 11.35
N SER A 288 11.64 9.13 11.87
CA SER A 288 10.87 8.54 12.99
C SER A 288 10.10 7.27 12.61
N ILE A 289 9.70 7.10 11.35
CA ILE A 289 9.00 5.89 10.88
C ILE A 289 9.94 4.84 10.27
N THR A 290 11.19 5.20 9.98
CA THR A 290 12.16 4.31 9.33
C THR A 290 12.32 2.95 10.04
N PRO A 291 12.48 2.87 11.38
CA PRO A 291 12.60 1.59 12.06
C PRO A 291 11.39 0.68 11.82
N THR A 292 10.18 1.24 11.85
CA THR A 292 8.94 0.50 11.57
C THR A 292 8.91 -0.04 10.15
N VAL A 293 9.32 0.77 9.17
CA VAL A 293 9.36 0.37 7.76
C VAL A 293 10.36 -0.76 7.53
N VAL A 294 11.60 -0.59 7.99
CA VAL A 294 12.69 -1.57 7.80
C VAL A 294 12.38 -2.88 8.53
N ASN A 295 11.90 -2.82 9.77
CA ASN A 295 11.61 -4.00 10.57
C ASN A 295 10.31 -4.70 10.19
N SER A 296 9.47 -4.10 9.33
CA SER A 296 8.20 -4.70 8.92
C SER A 296 8.37 -6.03 8.18
N GLY A 297 9.48 -6.21 7.45
CA GLY A 297 9.68 -7.33 6.52
C GLY A 297 8.73 -7.37 5.32
N LYS A 298 7.85 -6.36 5.18
CA LYS A 298 6.81 -6.28 4.13
C LYS A 298 7.31 -5.67 2.84
N ILE A 299 8.30 -4.77 2.92
CA ILE A 299 8.91 -4.15 1.73
C ILE A 299 10.10 -5.00 1.31
N THR A 300 10.07 -5.46 0.07
CA THR A 300 11.10 -6.36 -0.48
C THR A 300 12.08 -5.67 -1.43
N ALA A 301 11.68 -4.52 -1.98
CA ALA A 301 12.53 -3.68 -2.82
C ALA A 301 12.29 -2.21 -2.47
N TYR A 302 13.38 -1.45 -2.31
CA TYR A 302 13.37 -0.02 -1.98
C TYR A 302 13.71 0.82 -3.21
N GLU A 303 12.92 0.64 -4.25
CA GLU A 303 13.13 1.27 -5.55
C GLU A 303 12.44 2.63 -5.67
N GLY A 304 12.99 3.50 -6.51
CA GLY A 304 12.45 4.82 -6.79
C GLY A 304 12.79 5.88 -5.72
N ALA A 305 12.61 7.15 -6.09
CA ALA A 305 13.05 8.29 -5.29
C ALA A 305 12.43 8.34 -3.88
N THR A 306 11.19 7.85 -3.72
CA THR A 306 10.48 7.85 -2.44
C THR A 306 10.97 6.78 -1.47
N MET A 307 11.69 5.75 -1.94
CA MET A 307 12.19 4.67 -1.08
C MET A 307 13.69 4.78 -0.75
N GLN A 308 14.44 5.59 -1.50
CA GLN A 308 15.88 5.77 -1.30
C GLN A 308 16.27 6.24 0.10
N VAL A 309 15.40 6.99 0.78
CA VAL A 309 15.65 7.44 2.15
C VAL A 309 15.85 6.28 3.13
N TYR A 310 15.13 5.18 2.95
CA TYR A 310 15.27 3.99 3.79
C TYR A 310 16.58 3.23 3.51
N VAL A 311 17.10 3.33 2.28
CA VAL A 311 18.41 2.78 1.90
C VAL A 311 19.53 3.53 2.63
N LYS A 312 19.45 4.87 2.69
CA LYS A 312 20.43 5.72 3.38
C LYS A 312 20.32 5.64 4.89
N ALA A 313 19.10 5.59 5.43
CA ALA A 313 18.87 5.57 6.87
C ALA A 313 19.35 4.27 7.55
N LEU A 314 19.70 3.23 6.78
CA LEU A 314 20.44 2.07 7.30
C LEU A 314 21.88 2.44 7.69
N ILE A 315 22.50 3.45 7.08
CA ILE A 315 23.85 3.91 7.46
C ILE A 315 23.79 4.53 8.86
N GLY A 316 24.68 4.10 9.75
CA GLY A 316 24.70 4.42 11.18
C GLY A 316 23.87 3.48 12.04
N SER A 317 23.03 2.62 11.43
CA SER A 317 22.25 1.61 12.16
C SER A 317 23.02 0.29 12.31
N LYS A 318 22.62 -0.53 13.29
CA LYS A 318 23.15 -1.89 13.44
C LYS A 318 22.62 -2.76 12.30
N ALA A 319 23.52 -3.44 11.61
CA ALA A 319 23.18 -4.33 10.51
C ALA A 319 22.23 -5.44 10.98
N PRO A 320 21.29 -5.88 10.12
CA PRO A 320 20.56 -7.12 10.31
C PRO A 320 21.51 -8.32 10.42
N ASN A 321 21.03 -9.41 11.02
CA ASN A 321 21.72 -10.69 10.96
C ASN A 321 21.66 -11.24 9.52
N ILE A 322 22.69 -11.96 9.11
CA ILE A 322 22.69 -12.67 7.82
C ILE A 322 22.14 -14.08 8.04
N VAL A 323 21.17 -14.47 7.23
CA VAL A 323 20.63 -15.83 7.18
C VAL A 323 21.37 -16.60 6.09
N LEU A 324 22.06 -17.67 6.48
CA LEU A 324 22.78 -18.57 5.57
C LEU A 324 21.84 -19.64 4.99
N PRO A 325 22.21 -20.34 3.91
CA PRO A 325 21.33 -21.30 3.22
C PRO A 325 20.88 -22.49 4.09
N ASP A 326 21.64 -22.85 5.12
CA ASP A 326 21.31 -23.86 6.14
C ASP A 326 20.44 -23.30 7.30
N SER A 327 19.89 -22.10 7.13
CA SER A 327 19.18 -21.33 8.17
C SER A 327 20.03 -20.94 9.38
N LYS A 328 21.36 -21.13 9.31
CA LYS A 328 22.26 -20.60 10.33
C LYS A 328 22.26 -19.08 10.27
N LEU A 329 22.22 -18.46 11.44
CA LEU A 329 22.29 -17.01 11.59
C LEU A 329 23.73 -16.61 11.89
N LEU A 330 24.28 -15.71 11.08
CA LEU A 330 25.49 -14.98 11.38
C LEU A 330 25.08 -13.64 11.97
N LYS A 331 25.29 -13.46 13.28
CA LYS A 331 24.79 -12.25 13.95
C LYS A 331 25.61 -11.04 13.53
N SER A 332 25.00 -9.86 13.51
CA SER A 332 25.69 -8.67 12.99
C SER A 332 26.98 -8.28 13.72
N HIS A 333 27.08 -8.57 15.02
CA HIS A 333 28.31 -8.34 15.80
C HIS A 333 29.37 -9.43 15.58
N GLU A 334 29.00 -10.57 15.01
CA GLU A 334 29.91 -11.65 14.61
C GLU A 334 30.42 -11.45 13.17
N LEU A 335 29.82 -10.54 12.40
CA LEU A 335 30.24 -10.30 11.02
C LEU A 335 31.69 -9.80 10.94
N ALA A 336 32.13 -9.03 11.93
CA ALA A 336 33.50 -8.52 12.08
C ALA A 336 34.27 -9.23 13.22
N SER A 337 33.99 -10.53 13.46
CA SER A 337 34.74 -11.34 14.42
C SER A 337 36.15 -11.70 13.94
N ASP A 338 36.95 -12.39 14.75
CA ASP A 338 38.14 -13.14 14.33
C ASP A 338 39.20 -12.32 13.56
N ASN A 339 39.72 -11.28 14.21
CA ASN A 339 40.76 -10.35 13.74
C ASN A 339 40.36 -9.36 12.64
N TYR A 340 39.14 -9.41 12.13
CA TYR A 340 38.64 -8.40 11.21
C TYR A 340 38.24 -7.11 11.95
N LYS A 341 38.54 -5.95 11.35
CA LYS A 341 38.11 -4.63 11.85
C LYS A 341 36.78 -4.21 11.24
N GLN A 342 36.48 -4.70 10.05
CA GLN A 342 35.31 -4.36 9.26
C GLN A 342 34.87 -5.55 8.41
N THR A 343 33.63 -5.48 7.94
CA THR A 343 33.07 -6.46 7.02
C THR A 343 32.46 -5.75 5.82
N LEU A 344 32.89 -6.14 4.63
CA LEU A 344 32.29 -5.72 3.37
C LEU A 344 31.31 -6.80 2.91
N LEU A 345 30.02 -6.50 2.99
CA LEU A 345 28.98 -7.31 2.38
C LEU A 345 28.86 -6.93 0.91
N VAL A 346 28.81 -7.92 0.02
CA VAL A 346 28.71 -7.71 -1.43
C VAL A 346 27.48 -8.44 -1.94
N PHE A 347 26.44 -7.69 -2.29
CA PHE A 347 25.23 -8.20 -2.90
C PHE A 347 25.38 -8.14 -4.42
N PHE A 348 25.31 -9.29 -5.09
CA PHE A 348 25.56 -9.40 -6.52
C PHE A 348 24.61 -10.41 -7.20
N ALA A 349 24.58 -10.42 -8.53
CA ALA A 349 24.01 -11.50 -9.33
C ALA A 349 25.05 -11.94 -10.36
N SER A 350 25.19 -13.24 -10.59
CA SER A 350 26.22 -13.82 -11.45
C SER A 350 26.00 -13.52 -12.94
N ASP A 351 24.77 -13.23 -13.35
CA ASP A 351 24.38 -12.89 -14.73
C ASP A 351 24.23 -11.38 -14.96
N CYS A 352 24.81 -10.54 -14.08
CA CYS A 352 24.73 -9.09 -14.17
C CYS A 352 26.05 -8.47 -14.68
N GLY A 353 26.02 -7.85 -15.86
CA GLY A 353 27.23 -7.24 -16.46
C GLY A 353 27.93 -6.18 -15.58
N HIS A 354 27.17 -5.41 -14.80
CA HIS A 354 27.75 -4.47 -13.83
C HIS A 354 28.40 -5.19 -12.64
N CYS A 355 27.85 -6.33 -12.21
CA CYS A 355 28.45 -7.17 -11.17
C CYS A 355 29.77 -7.77 -11.64
N GLU A 356 29.87 -8.24 -12.89
CA GLU A 356 31.11 -8.82 -13.43
C GLU A 356 32.29 -7.86 -13.28
N THR A 357 32.08 -6.58 -13.62
CA THR A 357 33.12 -5.54 -13.52
C THR A 357 33.50 -5.30 -12.06
N LEU A 358 32.51 -5.13 -11.17
CA LEU A 358 32.75 -4.91 -9.76
C LEU A 358 33.51 -6.09 -9.13
N LEU A 359 33.08 -7.32 -9.39
CA LEU A 359 33.66 -8.53 -8.81
C LEU A 359 35.11 -8.72 -9.27
N LYS A 360 35.42 -8.46 -10.54
CA LYS A 360 36.79 -8.49 -11.06
C LYS A 360 37.68 -7.46 -10.37
N ASN A 361 37.18 -6.23 -10.20
CA ASN A 361 37.91 -5.17 -9.48
C ASN A 361 38.11 -5.54 -8.01
N LEU A 362 37.09 -6.12 -7.37
CA LEU A 362 37.15 -6.59 -5.99
C LEU A 362 38.19 -7.71 -5.81
N GLN A 363 38.26 -8.67 -6.73
CA GLN A 363 39.30 -9.70 -6.76
C GLN A 363 40.71 -9.06 -6.84
N ALA A 364 40.89 -8.08 -7.72
CA ALA A 364 42.17 -7.38 -7.86
C ALA A 364 42.59 -6.62 -6.60
N GLN A 365 41.62 -6.10 -5.84
CA GLN A 365 41.85 -5.35 -4.59
C GLN A 365 41.79 -6.22 -3.32
N TYR A 366 41.53 -7.53 -3.46
CA TYR A 366 41.24 -8.38 -2.31
C TYR A 366 42.38 -8.42 -1.29
N ASN A 367 43.64 -8.50 -1.75
CA ASN A 367 44.81 -8.45 -0.86
C ASN A 367 44.90 -7.13 -0.09
N SER A 368 44.53 -6.00 -0.70
CA SER A 368 44.51 -4.70 -0.03
C SER A 368 43.44 -4.67 1.07
N LEU A 369 42.24 -5.20 0.79
CA LEU A 369 41.17 -5.33 1.78
C LEU A 369 41.58 -6.23 2.95
N GLN A 370 42.24 -7.36 2.67
CA GLN A 370 42.78 -8.25 3.70
C GLN A 370 43.83 -7.56 4.58
N ASN A 371 44.75 -6.80 3.98
CA ASN A 371 45.76 -6.02 4.72
C ASN A 371 45.12 -4.94 5.60
N LYS A 372 43.96 -4.39 5.21
CA LYS A 372 43.16 -3.48 6.02
C LYS A 372 42.26 -4.21 7.03
N HIS A 373 42.38 -5.53 7.17
CA HIS A 373 41.57 -6.40 8.03
C HIS A 373 40.06 -6.31 7.72
N ILE A 374 39.71 -6.27 6.43
CA ILE A 374 38.32 -6.24 5.96
C ILE A 374 37.92 -7.66 5.50
N ARG A 375 36.89 -8.23 6.13
CA ARG A 375 36.30 -9.50 5.70
C ARG A 375 35.34 -9.25 4.54
N VAL A 376 35.44 -10.02 3.47
CA VAL A 376 34.48 -9.96 2.36
C VAL A 376 33.48 -11.11 2.52
N ILE A 377 32.19 -10.78 2.52
CA ILE A 377 31.08 -11.76 2.50
C ILE A 377 30.20 -11.44 1.30
N ALA A 378 30.11 -12.36 0.34
CA ALA A 378 29.30 -12.18 -0.86
C ALA A 378 27.95 -12.91 -0.73
N LEU A 379 26.88 -12.24 -1.13
CA LEU A 379 25.51 -12.73 -1.13
C LEU A 379 24.96 -12.63 -2.55
N ALA A 380 24.64 -13.76 -3.17
CA ALA A 380 24.18 -13.83 -4.54
C ALA A 380 22.65 -13.81 -4.65
N ALA A 381 22.12 -13.03 -5.59
CA ALA A 381 20.74 -13.02 -6.04
C ALA A 381 20.54 -13.94 -7.26
N ASP A 382 21.33 -15.01 -7.35
CA ASP A 382 21.13 -16.02 -8.38
C ASP A 382 19.86 -16.83 -8.07
N THR A 383 19.20 -17.31 -9.11
CA THR A 383 18.12 -18.31 -9.02
C THR A 383 18.53 -19.66 -9.61
N ASP A 384 19.71 -19.71 -10.24
CA ASP A 384 20.35 -20.91 -10.79
C ASP A 384 21.56 -21.29 -9.91
N GLU A 385 21.48 -22.47 -9.29
CA GLU A 385 22.53 -22.99 -8.42
C GLU A 385 23.84 -23.27 -9.17
N SER A 386 23.77 -23.78 -10.41
CA SER A 386 24.96 -24.11 -11.19
C SER A 386 25.72 -22.85 -11.57
N LEU A 387 25.00 -21.79 -11.94
CA LEU A 387 25.57 -20.48 -12.22
C LEU A 387 26.27 -19.91 -10.97
N PHE A 388 25.58 -19.94 -9.84
CA PHE A 388 26.14 -19.49 -8.56
C PHE A 388 27.42 -20.24 -8.18
N LEU A 389 27.41 -21.57 -8.25
CA LEU A 389 28.56 -22.41 -7.90
C LEU A 389 29.77 -22.11 -8.80
N LYS A 390 29.54 -21.87 -10.10
CA LYS A 390 30.59 -21.49 -11.05
C LYS A 390 31.22 -20.15 -10.69
N SER A 391 30.41 -19.13 -10.39
CA SER A 391 30.90 -17.81 -9.98
C SER A 391 31.68 -17.89 -8.67
N LYS A 392 31.10 -18.57 -7.67
CA LYS A 392 31.71 -18.78 -6.34
C LYS A 392 33.10 -19.41 -6.44
N ALA A 393 33.29 -20.40 -7.32
CA ALA A 393 34.57 -21.07 -7.49
C ALA A 393 35.71 -20.14 -7.98
N SER A 394 35.38 -18.97 -8.54
CA SER A 394 36.37 -18.00 -9.02
C SER A 394 36.83 -17.01 -7.94
N PHE A 395 36.14 -16.92 -6.80
CA PHE A 395 36.42 -15.90 -5.80
C PHE A 395 37.52 -16.32 -4.82
N PRO A 396 38.42 -15.39 -4.44
CA PRO A 396 39.48 -15.68 -3.46
C PRO A 396 38.96 -15.67 -2.00
N TRP A 397 37.74 -15.22 -1.75
CA TRP A 397 37.08 -15.28 -0.44
C TRP A 397 36.14 -16.49 -0.34
N ALA A 398 36.15 -17.16 0.82
CA ALA A 398 35.35 -18.36 1.04
C ALA A 398 33.86 -18.06 1.37
N ASP A 399 33.60 -16.93 2.02
CA ASP A 399 32.27 -16.52 2.46
C ASP A 399 31.44 -16.03 1.28
N THR A 400 30.78 -16.96 0.60
CA THR A 400 29.89 -16.68 -0.53
C THR A 400 28.67 -17.59 -0.45
N TYR A 401 27.49 -16.97 -0.39
CA TYR A 401 26.23 -17.64 -0.08
C TYR A 401 25.12 -17.20 -1.05
N CYS A 402 24.17 -18.10 -1.33
CA CYS A 402 23.00 -17.84 -2.15
C CYS A 402 21.80 -18.61 -1.58
N ASP A 403 20.63 -17.97 -1.48
CA ASP A 403 19.39 -18.62 -1.05
C ASP A 403 18.49 -19.03 -2.23
N LEU A 404 18.94 -18.82 -3.46
CA LEU A 404 18.25 -19.08 -4.73
C LEU A 404 16.91 -18.35 -4.91
N LYS A 405 16.65 -17.30 -4.10
CA LYS A 405 15.41 -16.51 -4.14
C LYS A 405 15.56 -15.19 -4.90
N GLY A 406 16.71 -15.00 -5.54
CA GLY A 406 17.06 -13.76 -6.21
C GLY A 406 17.00 -12.54 -5.29
N MET A 407 16.63 -11.39 -5.86
CA MET A 407 16.47 -10.14 -5.12
C MET A 407 15.38 -10.19 -4.03
N SER A 408 14.51 -11.20 -4.05
CA SER A 408 13.49 -11.43 -3.02
C SER A 408 14.03 -12.18 -1.79
N GLY A 409 15.30 -12.56 -1.78
CA GLY A 409 15.97 -13.24 -0.68
C GLY A 409 15.93 -12.47 0.64
N LEU A 410 15.97 -13.18 1.77
CA LEU A 410 15.82 -12.55 3.10
C LEU A 410 16.87 -11.47 3.38
N ASN A 411 18.12 -11.74 3.02
CA ASN A 411 19.22 -10.80 3.25
C ASN A 411 19.11 -9.55 2.36
N PHE A 412 18.72 -9.69 1.09
CA PHE A 412 18.53 -8.56 0.18
C PHE A 412 17.47 -7.59 0.70
N ARG A 413 16.38 -8.14 1.22
CA ARG A 413 15.30 -7.37 1.84
C ARG A 413 15.73 -6.70 3.14
N ALA A 414 16.36 -7.46 4.04
CA ALA A 414 16.80 -6.96 5.34
C ALA A 414 17.78 -5.79 5.21
N PHE A 415 18.67 -5.87 4.22
CA PHE A 415 19.63 -4.79 3.93
C PHE A 415 19.09 -3.74 2.95
N ALA A 416 17.80 -3.77 2.59
CA ALA A 416 17.17 -2.84 1.65
C ALA A 416 17.96 -2.66 0.33
N VAL A 417 18.41 -3.74 -0.27
CA VAL A 417 19.27 -3.70 -1.47
C VAL A 417 18.41 -3.29 -2.68
N PRO A 418 18.65 -2.12 -3.30
CA PRO A 418 17.81 -1.61 -4.38
C PRO A 418 18.12 -2.27 -5.74
N GLY A 419 19.24 -2.98 -5.84
CA GLY A 419 19.72 -3.61 -7.05
C GLY A 419 21.13 -4.14 -6.87
N THR A 420 21.58 -4.97 -7.81
CA THR A 420 22.93 -5.51 -7.82
C THR A 420 23.80 -4.82 -8.89
N PRO A 421 25.07 -4.53 -8.60
CA PRO A 421 25.73 -4.81 -7.33
C PRO A 421 25.44 -3.73 -6.27
N THR A 422 25.41 -4.14 -5.00
CA THR A 422 25.41 -3.23 -3.84
C THR A 422 26.42 -3.73 -2.82
N MET A 423 27.24 -2.84 -2.29
CA MET A 423 28.16 -3.11 -1.19
C MET A 423 27.69 -2.41 0.07
N VAL A 424 27.87 -3.08 1.22
CA VAL A 424 27.58 -2.54 2.54
C VAL A 424 28.80 -2.76 3.42
N LEU A 425 29.42 -1.67 3.89
CA LEU A 425 30.55 -1.74 4.82
C LEU A 425 30.05 -1.65 6.25
N LEU A 426 30.52 -2.56 7.10
CA LEU A 426 30.22 -2.62 8.51
C LEU A 426 31.47 -2.37 9.34
N ASN A 427 31.34 -1.64 10.44
CA ASN A 427 32.41 -1.57 11.45
C ASN A 427 32.40 -2.77 12.41
N LYS A 428 33.37 -2.81 13.33
CA LYS A 428 33.54 -3.90 14.30
C LYS A 428 32.31 -4.13 15.20
N GLN A 429 31.47 -3.12 15.41
CA GLN A 429 30.24 -3.23 16.21
C GLN A 429 29.05 -3.73 15.38
N GLY A 430 29.26 -4.02 14.09
CA GLY A 430 28.20 -4.39 13.16
C GLY A 430 27.34 -3.19 12.75
N ILE A 431 27.83 -1.96 12.87
CA ILE A 431 27.14 -0.76 12.40
C ILE A 431 27.48 -0.53 10.93
N ILE A 432 26.46 -0.27 10.11
CA ILE A 432 26.62 0.06 8.69
C ILE A 432 27.29 1.43 8.59
N THR A 433 28.44 1.53 7.96
CA THR A 433 29.15 2.81 7.75
C THR A 433 28.99 3.33 6.33
N HIS A 434 28.87 2.44 5.34
CA HIS A 434 28.71 2.82 3.94
C HIS A 434 27.77 1.86 3.22
N LYS A 435 27.07 2.38 2.21
CA LYS A 435 26.30 1.59 1.26
C LYS A 435 26.38 2.23 -0.13
N THR A 436 26.94 1.51 -1.09
CA THR A 436 27.32 2.04 -2.42
C THR A 436 27.35 0.93 -3.47
N SER A 437 27.31 1.28 -4.75
CA SER A 437 27.58 0.35 -5.86
C SER A 437 29.02 0.47 -6.41
N GLN A 438 29.81 1.43 -5.93
CA GLN A 438 31.17 1.72 -6.41
C GLN A 438 32.21 1.29 -5.39
N LEU A 439 33.22 0.52 -5.82
CA LEU A 439 34.24 -0.02 -4.91
C LEU A 439 35.17 1.07 -4.39
N GLU A 440 35.37 2.09 -5.22
CA GLU A 440 36.22 3.24 -4.96
C GLU A 440 35.78 3.97 -3.69
N ASP A 441 34.47 4.16 -3.48
CA ASP A 441 33.91 4.78 -2.28
C ASP A 441 34.34 4.03 -1.00
N ILE A 442 34.34 2.70 -1.03
CA ILE A 442 34.75 1.85 0.10
C ILE A 442 36.25 1.98 0.36
N LEU A 443 37.06 2.04 -0.70
CA LEU A 443 38.51 2.17 -0.60
C LEU A 443 38.90 3.55 -0.07
N MET A 444 38.30 4.61 -0.61
CA MET A 444 38.54 6.00 -0.20
C MET A 444 38.16 6.24 1.27
N SER A 445 37.06 5.63 1.75
CA SER A 445 36.67 5.77 3.15
C SER A 445 37.68 5.17 4.13
N GLN A 446 38.55 4.27 3.67
CA GLN A 446 39.62 3.72 4.50
C GLN A 446 40.82 4.64 4.64
N ASP A 447 41.01 5.58 3.72
CA ASP A 447 42.20 6.42 3.68
C ASP A 447 42.03 7.71 4.53
N THR A 448 40.78 8.09 4.84
CA THR A 448 40.45 9.24 5.71
C THR A 448 40.42 8.91 7.21
N SER A 449 40.65 7.64 7.57
CA SER A 449 40.55 7.13 8.97
C SER A 449 41.92 6.95 9.65
N ASN A 450 42.99 7.49 9.07
CA ASN A 450 44.36 7.48 9.63
C ASN A 450 44.71 8.77 10.37
#